data_AF-A0A1V3X530-F1
#
_entry.id   AF-A0A1V3X530-F1
#
_cell.length_a   1.000
_cell.length_b   1.000
_cell.length_c   1.000
_cell.angle_alpha   90.00
_cell.angle_beta   90.00
_cell.angle_gamma   90.00
#
_symmetry.space_group_name_H-M   'P 1'
#
loop_
_entity.id
_entity.type
_entity.pdbx_description
1 polymer ?
#
loop_
_entity_poly.entity_id
_entity_poly.type
_entity_poly.pdbx_seq_one_letter_code
_entity_poly.pdbx_strand_id
1 'polypeptide(L)'
;MDLIVTSGGLGPTADDMTVEVVARFCGRELILDTAVENTIANILKKLMAHFDQGDFEAVRAANRKQAMIPAGAQVLDPVGTAPGVVVPGKPAVIVLPGPPRELQPMWGKAIQTPAAQQAIAGRTTYHQATIRMFGLPESGLAETLRAAQTSIPGYDRLEITTCLRRGEIEMVTRYEPPDADVYAQLTKLLRDKHGHQIYSEDGSQVDDVVARMLAGRRIATAESCTAGLLSARLTDRPGSSDYVAGGLVVYSDDAKTELLGIDAALIRTHGAVSEPVAQAMAAGALQRFGADTAVAITGIAGPGGGTREKPVERCASPCCSTTAAPSPARCGCPETGPTSANVRRPWPCTCCAAP
;
A
#
# COMPACT_ATOMS: atom_id res chain seq x y z
N MET A 1 17.03 -4.22 -30.40
CA MET A 1 16.27 -3.57 -29.32
C MET A 1 15.02 -2.98 -29.95
N ASP A 2 13.83 -3.35 -29.50
CA ASP A 2 12.56 -2.94 -30.15
C ASP A 2 11.80 -1.85 -29.38
N LEU A 3 12.02 -1.75 -28.07
CA LEU A 3 11.41 -0.75 -27.20
C LEU A 3 12.47 -0.14 -26.26
N ILE A 4 12.48 1.18 -26.15
CA ILE A 4 13.18 1.95 -25.11
C ILE A 4 12.11 2.59 -24.23
N VAL A 5 12.24 2.44 -22.91
CA VAL A 5 11.43 3.16 -21.93
C VAL A 5 12.37 3.98 -21.06
N THR A 6 12.09 5.26 -20.91
CA THR A 6 12.83 6.17 -20.02
C THR A 6 11.88 7.08 -19.26
N SER A 7 12.33 7.55 -18.11
CA SER A 7 11.55 8.43 -17.23
C SER A 7 12.41 9.57 -16.68
N GLY A 8 11.85 10.76 -16.60
CA GLY A 8 12.53 11.95 -16.08
C GLY A 8 13.14 12.84 -17.16
N GLY A 9 13.58 14.04 -16.77
CA GLY A 9 14.11 15.04 -17.70
C GLY A 9 13.06 15.67 -18.62
N LEU A 10 11.82 15.84 -18.11
CA LEU A 10 10.65 16.40 -18.82
C LEU A 10 10.14 17.72 -18.23
N GLY A 11 10.80 18.24 -17.20
CA GLY A 11 10.46 19.53 -16.61
C GLY A 11 10.85 20.72 -17.50
N PRO A 12 10.64 21.94 -17.00
CA PRO A 12 10.94 23.16 -17.74
C PRO A 12 12.42 23.60 -17.63
N THR A 13 13.26 22.95 -16.82
CA THR A 13 14.62 23.45 -16.53
C THR A 13 15.61 23.09 -17.64
N ALA A 14 16.80 23.69 -17.59
CA ALA A 14 17.80 23.52 -18.64
C ALA A 14 18.33 22.07 -18.73
N ASP A 15 18.43 21.39 -17.59
CA ASP A 15 18.86 20.00 -17.44
C ASP A 15 17.80 18.97 -17.86
N ASP A 16 16.54 19.37 -18.07
CA ASP A 16 15.49 18.53 -18.63
C ASP A 16 15.67 18.32 -20.14
N MET A 17 16.59 17.43 -20.54
CA MET A 17 17.00 17.26 -21.94
C MET A 17 16.40 16.03 -22.63
N THR A 18 15.57 15.22 -21.96
CA THR A 18 15.22 13.87 -22.44
C THR A 18 14.50 13.89 -23.79
N VAL A 19 13.50 14.77 -23.97
CA VAL A 19 12.75 14.86 -25.25
C VAL A 19 13.65 15.29 -26.40
N GLU A 20 14.56 16.24 -26.15
CA GLU A 20 15.51 16.71 -27.16
C GLU A 20 16.52 15.63 -27.56
N VAL A 21 17.04 14.89 -26.58
CA VAL A 21 17.94 13.75 -26.83
C VAL A 21 17.21 12.67 -27.62
N VAL A 22 15.97 12.34 -27.25
CA VAL A 22 15.17 11.34 -27.95
C VAL A 22 14.81 11.78 -29.37
N ALA A 23 14.47 13.06 -29.59
CA ALA A 23 14.22 13.59 -30.92
C ALA A 23 15.44 13.44 -31.83
N ARG A 24 16.63 13.83 -31.34
CA ARG A 24 17.90 13.63 -32.08
C ARG A 24 18.20 12.16 -32.35
N PHE A 25 18.03 11.30 -31.34
CA PHE A 25 18.25 9.85 -31.49
C PHE A 25 17.33 9.24 -32.55
N CYS A 26 16.07 9.66 -32.59
CA CYS A 26 15.08 9.20 -33.56
C CYS A 26 15.14 9.93 -34.92
N GLY A 27 16.04 10.91 -35.10
CA GLY A 27 16.12 11.74 -36.30
C GLY A 27 14.85 12.56 -36.57
N ARG A 28 14.18 13.04 -35.51
CA ARG A 28 12.94 13.82 -35.60
C ARG A 28 13.21 15.28 -35.23
N GLU A 29 12.54 16.19 -35.92
CA GLU A 29 12.48 17.60 -35.53
C GLU A 29 11.57 17.77 -34.30
N LEU A 30 11.89 18.74 -33.44
CA LEU A 30 11.01 19.16 -32.35
C LEU A 30 10.06 20.24 -32.85
N ILE A 31 8.76 19.99 -32.71
CA ILE A 31 7.70 20.91 -33.14
C ILE A 31 6.95 21.37 -31.90
N LEU A 32 6.63 22.66 -31.84
CA LEU A 32 5.76 23.17 -30.79
C LEU A 32 4.32 22.66 -31.02
N ASP A 33 3.80 21.91 -30.06
CA ASP A 33 2.39 21.55 -30.01
C ASP A 33 1.62 22.61 -29.21
N THR A 34 0.86 23.45 -29.93
CA THR A 34 0.10 24.55 -29.32
C THR A 34 -1.05 24.05 -28.46
N ALA A 35 -1.61 22.87 -28.72
CA ALA A 35 -2.67 22.27 -27.90
C ALA A 35 -2.10 21.79 -26.56
N VAL A 36 -0.92 21.17 -26.59
CA VAL A 36 -0.19 20.77 -25.38
C VAL A 36 0.23 22.01 -24.58
N GLU A 37 0.77 23.04 -25.22
CA GLU A 37 1.13 24.30 -24.55
C GLU A 37 -0.07 24.93 -23.84
N ASN A 38 -1.24 24.96 -24.49
CA ASN A 38 -2.47 25.47 -23.87
C ASN A 38 -2.95 24.59 -22.70
N THR A 39 -2.79 23.27 -22.80
CA THR A 39 -3.09 22.34 -21.71
C THR A 39 -2.21 22.61 -20.50
N ILE A 40 -0.91 22.76 -20.71
CA ILE A 40 0.06 23.10 -19.67
C ILE A 40 -0.26 24.47 -19.06
N ALA A 41 -0.56 25.47 -19.88
CA ALA A 41 -0.96 26.80 -19.42
C ALA A 41 -2.19 26.75 -18.50
N ASN A 42 -3.20 25.92 -18.82
CA ASN A 42 -4.37 25.74 -17.97
C ASN A 42 -4.05 25.06 -16.63
N ILE A 43 -3.12 24.11 -16.62
CA ILE A 43 -2.65 23.47 -15.38
C ILE A 43 -1.89 24.49 -14.51
N LEU A 44 -0.97 25.25 -15.11
CA LEU A 44 -0.23 26.32 -14.44
C LEU A 44 -1.15 27.37 -13.83
N LYS A 45 -2.19 27.83 -14.54
CA LYS A 45 -3.18 28.78 -14.00
C LYS A 45 -3.85 28.26 -12.73
N LYS A 46 -4.19 26.97 -12.67
CA LYS A 46 -4.80 26.36 -11.48
C LYS A 46 -3.80 26.27 -10.31
N LEU A 47 -2.56 25.88 -10.59
CA LEU A 47 -1.50 25.78 -9.58
C LEU A 47 -1.13 27.16 -9.01
N MET A 48 -1.15 28.19 -9.85
CA MET A 48 -0.80 29.56 -9.47
C MET A 48 -1.98 30.35 -8.85
N ALA A 49 -3.19 29.80 -8.82
CA ALA A 49 -4.38 30.52 -8.34
C ALA A 49 -4.28 31.01 -6.88
N HIS A 50 -3.38 30.43 -6.08
CA HIS A 50 -3.16 30.76 -4.67
C HIS A 50 -1.86 31.55 -4.41
N PHE A 51 -1.08 31.84 -5.46
CA PHE A 51 0.16 32.60 -5.37
C PHE A 51 -0.04 33.98 -5.99
N ASP A 52 0.78 34.95 -5.57
CA ASP A 52 0.75 36.30 -6.12
C ASP A 52 0.84 36.24 -7.65
N GLN A 53 -0.03 36.98 -8.34
CA GLN A 53 -0.15 36.94 -9.81
C GLN A 53 1.04 37.64 -10.45
N GLY A 54 2.22 37.03 -10.34
CA GLY A 54 3.37 37.39 -11.15
C GLY A 54 3.06 37.23 -12.65
N ASP A 55 4.05 37.54 -13.48
CA ASP A 55 3.91 37.50 -14.94
C ASP A 55 3.64 36.06 -15.44
N PHE A 56 2.37 35.74 -15.67
CA PHE A 56 1.95 34.44 -16.19
C PHE A 56 2.55 34.15 -17.56
N GLU A 57 2.83 35.17 -18.38
CA GLU A 57 3.46 34.97 -19.69
C GLU A 57 4.92 34.56 -19.53
N ALA A 58 5.64 35.08 -18.54
CA ALA A 58 6.99 34.60 -18.21
C ALA A 58 6.98 33.13 -17.76
N VAL A 59 6.01 32.72 -16.94
CA VAL A 59 5.85 31.32 -16.52
C VAL A 59 5.47 30.43 -17.70
N ARG A 60 4.55 30.86 -18.56
CA ARG A 60 4.18 30.15 -19.77
C ARG A 60 5.38 29.97 -20.69
N ALA A 61 6.17 31.02 -20.91
CA ALA A 61 7.37 30.98 -21.72
C ALA A 61 8.42 30.00 -21.18
N ALA A 62 8.64 29.97 -19.86
CA ALA A 62 9.55 29.02 -19.22
C ALA A 62 9.11 27.55 -19.40
N ASN A 63 7.79 27.29 -19.41
CA ASN A 63 7.25 25.93 -19.58
C ASN A 63 7.02 25.55 -21.05
N ARG A 64 7.19 26.47 -22.01
CA ARG A 64 6.99 26.21 -23.45
C ARG A 64 7.83 25.04 -23.97
N LYS A 65 9.03 24.84 -23.41
CA LYS A 65 9.90 23.70 -23.73
C LYS A 65 9.19 22.34 -23.54
N GLN A 66 8.31 22.22 -22.55
CA GLN A 66 7.56 20.99 -22.27
C GLN A 66 6.51 20.68 -23.35
N ALA A 67 6.15 21.65 -24.19
CA ALA A 67 5.28 21.50 -25.35
C ALA A 67 6.03 21.30 -26.67
N MET A 68 7.37 21.15 -26.63
CA MET A 68 8.18 20.79 -27.81
C MET A 68 8.17 19.27 -27.96
N ILE A 69 7.50 18.77 -29.00
CA ILE A 69 7.22 17.35 -29.20
C ILE A 69 7.96 16.85 -30.45
N PRO A 70 8.57 15.64 -30.43
CA PRO A 70 9.19 15.06 -31.63
C PRO A 70 8.14 14.83 -32.73
N ALA A 71 8.44 15.23 -33.96
CA ALA A 71 7.53 15.12 -35.09
C ALA A 71 7.02 13.67 -35.28
N GLY A 72 5.70 13.50 -35.27
CA GLY A 72 5.04 12.19 -35.40
C GLY A 72 5.00 11.36 -34.11
N ALA A 73 5.40 11.92 -32.96
CA ALA A 73 5.20 11.29 -31.67
C ALA A 73 3.72 11.38 -31.23
N GLN A 74 3.28 10.38 -30.48
CA GLN A 74 2.00 10.42 -29.78
C GLN A 74 2.21 11.04 -28.39
N VAL A 75 1.43 12.08 -28.08
CA VAL A 75 1.47 12.76 -26.79
C VAL A 75 0.48 12.11 -25.83
N LEU A 76 0.87 12.01 -24.55
CA LEU A 76 0.04 11.57 -23.44
C LEU A 76 -0.28 12.77 -22.55
N ASP A 77 -1.56 12.96 -22.24
CA ASP A 77 -2.02 14.06 -21.38
C ASP A 77 -1.23 14.10 -20.06
N PRO A 78 -0.70 15.26 -19.66
CA PRO A 78 0.09 15.39 -18.44
C PRO A 78 -0.79 15.27 -17.19
N VAL A 79 -0.25 14.64 -16.14
CA VAL A 79 -0.83 14.66 -14.79
C VAL A 79 -0.41 15.94 -14.04
N GLY A 80 0.88 16.30 -14.15
CA GLY A 80 1.43 17.60 -13.78
C GLY A 80 1.54 18.53 -14.99
N THR A 81 2.69 19.17 -15.19
CA THR A 81 2.94 20.00 -16.40
C THR A 81 3.71 19.26 -17.50
N ALA A 82 4.36 18.14 -17.17
CA ALA A 82 5.19 17.37 -18.10
C ALA A 82 4.34 16.33 -18.87
N PRO A 83 4.16 16.46 -20.19
CA PRO A 83 3.47 15.45 -20.99
C PRO A 83 4.36 14.26 -21.26
N GLY A 84 3.77 13.08 -21.41
CA GLY A 84 4.48 11.88 -21.83
C GLY A 84 4.51 11.83 -23.35
N VAL A 85 5.54 11.22 -23.93
CA VAL A 85 5.65 11.08 -25.39
C VAL A 85 6.03 9.66 -25.79
N VAL A 86 5.38 9.15 -26.83
CA VAL A 86 5.73 7.90 -27.47
C VAL A 86 6.15 8.16 -28.91
N VAL A 87 7.43 7.94 -29.21
CA VAL A 87 8.00 8.16 -30.54
C VAL A 87 7.99 6.84 -31.31
N PRO A 88 7.27 6.75 -32.44
CA PRO A 88 7.25 5.55 -33.27
C PRO A 88 8.58 5.36 -34.02
N GLY A 89 9.03 4.12 -34.10
CA GLY A 89 10.30 3.74 -34.75
C GLY A 89 10.71 2.32 -34.39
N LYS A 90 11.95 1.95 -34.73
CA LYS A 90 12.60 0.71 -34.27
C LYS A 90 13.98 1.05 -33.70
N PRO A 91 14.12 1.19 -32.38
CA PRO A 91 13.10 0.95 -31.36
C PRO A 91 12.02 2.04 -31.29
N ALA A 92 10.83 1.69 -30.81
CA ALA A 92 9.88 2.67 -30.29
C ALA A 92 10.43 3.25 -28.98
N VAL A 93 10.19 4.52 -28.69
CA VAL A 93 10.69 5.18 -27.47
C VAL A 93 9.55 5.76 -26.67
N ILE A 94 9.37 5.30 -25.43
CA ILE A 94 8.42 5.84 -24.45
C ILE A 94 9.21 6.72 -23.47
N VAL A 95 8.78 7.97 -23.31
CA VAL A 95 9.33 8.93 -22.36
C VAL A 95 8.23 9.37 -21.40
N LEU A 96 8.44 9.17 -20.10
CA LEU A 96 7.47 9.50 -19.06
C LEU A 96 8.05 10.49 -18.03
N PRO A 97 7.19 11.18 -17.25
CA PRO A 97 7.66 12.04 -16.17
C PRO A 97 8.47 11.28 -15.13
N GLY A 98 9.36 11.98 -14.42
CA GLY A 98 10.16 11.38 -13.35
C GLY A 98 9.35 11.01 -12.10
N PRO A 99 8.49 11.91 -11.58
CA PRO A 99 7.74 11.64 -10.36
C PRO A 99 6.79 10.44 -10.50
N PRO A 100 6.83 9.43 -9.60
CA PRO A 100 5.97 8.26 -9.70
C PRO A 100 4.46 8.57 -9.72
N ARG A 101 4.04 9.63 -9.01
CA ARG A 101 2.64 10.10 -8.97
C ARG A 101 2.15 10.59 -10.32
N GLU A 102 3.05 11.02 -11.21
CA GLU A 102 2.72 11.44 -12.57
C GLU A 102 2.92 10.29 -13.57
N LEU A 103 4.01 9.53 -13.43
CA LEU A 103 4.34 8.41 -14.33
C LEU A 103 3.32 7.27 -14.26
N GLN A 104 2.97 6.81 -13.06
CA GLN A 104 2.16 5.59 -12.88
C GLN A 104 0.79 5.67 -13.57
N PRO A 105 0.03 6.79 -13.45
CA PRO A 105 -1.23 6.94 -14.18
C PRO A 105 -1.07 6.96 -15.71
N MET A 106 0.09 7.39 -16.22
CA MET A 106 0.34 7.54 -17.65
C MET A 106 0.81 6.25 -18.31
N TRP A 107 1.44 5.34 -17.55
CA TRP A 107 2.00 4.09 -18.06
C TRP A 107 0.97 3.25 -18.85
N GLY A 108 -0.25 3.13 -18.32
CA GLY A 108 -1.32 2.37 -18.97
C GLY A 108 -1.65 2.91 -20.37
N LYS A 109 -1.74 4.23 -20.53
CA LYS A 109 -1.95 4.87 -21.83
C LYS A 109 -0.73 4.71 -22.74
N ALA A 110 0.48 4.83 -22.18
CA ALA A 110 1.74 4.76 -22.92
C ALA A 110 1.95 3.39 -23.58
N ILE A 111 1.78 2.32 -22.82
CA ILE A 111 2.01 0.96 -23.32
C ILE A 111 0.93 0.53 -24.32
N GLN A 112 -0.27 1.11 -24.26
CA GLN A 112 -1.38 0.84 -25.19
C GLN A 112 -1.25 1.56 -26.55
N THR A 113 -0.27 2.45 -26.71
CA THR A 113 -0.06 3.14 -28.00
C THR A 113 0.31 2.14 -29.11
N PRO A 114 -0.07 2.38 -30.38
CA PRO A 114 0.23 1.46 -31.48
C PRO A 114 1.71 1.13 -31.62
N ALA A 115 2.59 2.13 -31.44
CA ALA A 115 4.03 1.95 -31.50
C ALA A 115 4.57 1.03 -30.39
N ALA A 116 4.07 1.19 -29.16
CA ALA A 116 4.44 0.33 -28.04
C ALA A 116 3.92 -1.10 -28.23
N GLN A 117 2.65 -1.25 -28.65
CA GLN A 117 2.05 -2.55 -28.94
C GLN A 117 2.78 -3.30 -30.05
N GLN A 118 3.17 -2.60 -31.13
CA GLN A 118 3.96 -3.18 -32.20
C GLN A 118 5.36 -3.61 -31.73
N ALA A 119 6.00 -2.82 -30.86
CA ALA A 119 7.32 -3.13 -30.32
C ALA A 119 7.34 -4.36 -29.40
N ILE A 120 6.23 -4.64 -28.71
CA ILE A 120 6.06 -5.81 -27.84
C ILE A 120 5.29 -6.97 -28.51
N ALA A 121 4.93 -6.84 -29.78
CA ALA A 121 4.19 -7.88 -30.50
C ALA A 121 4.98 -9.20 -30.55
N GLY A 122 4.29 -10.32 -30.31
CA GLY A 122 4.90 -11.66 -30.32
C GLY A 122 5.81 -11.95 -29.12
N ARG A 123 5.84 -11.08 -28.10
CA ARG A 123 6.53 -11.34 -26.84
C ARG A 123 5.68 -12.24 -25.95
N THR A 124 6.36 -13.06 -25.15
CA THR A 124 5.71 -13.88 -24.12
C THR A 124 4.90 -13.00 -23.18
N THR A 125 3.64 -13.37 -22.98
CA THR A 125 2.78 -12.75 -21.97
C THR A 125 2.92 -13.51 -20.67
N TYR A 126 3.11 -12.79 -19.57
CA TYR A 126 3.13 -13.37 -18.23
C TYR A 126 1.88 -12.93 -17.47
N HIS A 127 1.29 -13.86 -16.74
CA HIS A 127 0.41 -13.55 -15.63
C HIS A 127 1.25 -13.30 -14.39
N GLN A 128 0.84 -12.31 -13.59
CA GLN A 128 1.39 -12.08 -12.26
C GLN A 128 0.26 -12.24 -11.25
N ALA A 129 0.47 -13.06 -10.24
CA ALA A 129 -0.44 -13.22 -9.12
C ALA A 129 0.31 -12.99 -7.81
N THR A 130 -0.39 -12.45 -6.81
CA THR A 130 0.20 -12.07 -5.53
C THR A 130 -0.61 -12.67 -4.39
N ILE A 131 0.05 -13.45 -3.54
CA ILE A 131 -0.53 -13.93 -2.28
C ILE A 131 0.12 -13.16 -1.13
N ARG A 132 -0.70 -12.63 -0.22
CA ARG A 132 -0.26 -11.89 0.96
C ARG A 132 -0.63 -12.64 2.23
N MET A 133 0.32 -12.71 3.15
CA MET A 133 0.21 -13.47 4.38
C MET A 133 0.65 -12.62 5.57
N PHE A 134 0.01 -12.83 6.71
CA PHE A 134 0.39 -12.20 7.98
C PHE A 134 0.55 -13.25 9.08
N GLY A 135 1.57 -13.10 9.92
CA GLY A 135 1.84 -14.03 11.03
C GLY A 135 2.57 -15.33 10.64
N LEU A 136 2.87 -15.54 9.35
CA LEU A 136 3.73 -16.63 8.89
C LEU A 136 5.21 -16.21 8.95
N PRO A 137 6.11 -16.99 9.57
CA PRO A 137 7.55 -16.77 9.44
C PRO A 137 8.03 -17.07 8.02
N GLU A 138 9.02 -16.31 7.53
CA GLU A 138 9.59 -16.50 6.19
C GLU A 138 10.14 -17.91 5.98
N SER A 139 10.75 -18.51 7.01
CA SER A 139 11.23 -19.89 6.99
C SER A 139 10.13 -20.92 6.75
N GLY A 140 8.92 -20.67 7.27
CA GLY A 140 7.76 -21.55 7.08
C GLY A 140 7.21 -21.53 5.66
N LEU A 141 7.19 -20.34 5.03
CA LEU A 141 6.87 -20.25 3.60
C LEU A 141 7.95 -20.95 2.77
N ALA A 142 9.24 -20.68 3.05
CA ALA A 142 10.35 -21.28 2.31
C ALA A 142 10.35 -22.82 2.36
N GLU A 143 9.99 -23.42 3.49
CA GLU A 143 9.82 -24.87 3.62
C GLU A 143 8.70 -25.40 2.72
N THR A 144 7.59 -24.66 2.64
CA THR A 144 6.46 -25.05 1.79
C THR A 144 6.79 -24.94 0.32
N LEU A 145 7.52 -23.89 -0.09
CA LEU A 145 8.00 -23.73 -1.46
C LEU A 145 9.00 -24.83 -1.86
N ARG A 146 9.89 -25.26 -0.95
CA ARG A 146 10.77 -26.42 -1.19
C ARG A 146 10.00 -27.72 -1.38
N ALA A 147 8.96 -27.95 -0.58
CA ALA A 147 8.08 -29.09 -0.75
C ALA A 147 7.36 -29.03 -2.11
N ALA A 148 6.82 -27.85 -2.47
CA ALA A 148 6.16 -27.60 -3.74
C ALA A 148 7.06 -27.91 -4.94
N GLN A 149 8.32 -27.48 -4.89
CA GLN A 149 9.33 -27.75 -5.92
C GLN A 149 9.53 -29.25 -6.18
N THR A 150 9.33 -30.10 -5.17
CA THR A 150 9.47 -31.55 -5.30
C THR A 150 8.15 -32.20 -5.75
N SER A 151 7.01 -31.68 -5.31
CA SER A 151 5.72 -32.35 -5.46
C SER A 151 4.86 -31.86 -6.64
N ILE A 152 5.13 -30.67 -7.19
CA ILE A 152 4.33 -30.06 -8.25
C ILE A 152 5.10 -30.15 -9.58
N PRO A 153 4.64 -30.97 -10.55
CA PRO A 153 5.24 -31.01 -11.87
C PRO A 153 5.21 -29.65 -12.58
N GLY A 154 6.35 -29.21 -13.11
CA GLY A 154 6.48 -27.95 -13.81
C GLY A 154 6.58 -26.71 -12.91
N TYR A 155 6.84 -26.89 -11.60
CA TYR A 155 7.06 -25.79 -10.64
C TYR A 155 8.16 -24.81 -11.09
N ASP A 156 9.18 -25.30 -11.79
CA ASP A 156 10.28 -24.51 -12.35
C ASP A 156 9.85 -23.48 -13.41
N ARG A 157 8.62 -23.60 -13.95
CA ARG A 157 8.00 -22.61 -14.83
C ARG A 157 7.38 -21.42 -14.08
N LEU A 158 7.30 -21.50 -12.75
CA LEU A 158 6.82 -20.41 -11.90
C LEU A 158 8.01 -19.57 -11.40
N GLU A 159 8.05 -18.30 -11.77
CA GLU A 159 8.98 -17.34 -11.18
C GLU A 159 8.39 -16.80 -9.88
N ILE A 160 8.93 -17.24 -8.73
CA ILE A 160 8.42 -16.88 -7.41
C ILE A 160 9.42 -15.96 -6.69
N THR A 161 8.92 -14.83 -6.19
CA THR A 161 9.68 -13.90 -5.33
C THR A 161 8.91 -13.66 -4.04
N THR A 162 9.60 -13.74 -2.90
CA THR A 162 9.04 -13.45 -1.57
C THR A 162 9.66 -12.20 -0.98
N CYS A 163 8.85 -11.34 -0.36
CA CYS A 163 9.31 -10.16 0.35
C CYS A 163 8.62 -10.05 1.71
N LEU A 164 9.40 -9.93 2.78
CA LEU A 164 8.88 -9.64 4.12
C LEU A 164 9.00 -8.14 4.40
N ARG A 165 7.87 -7.46 4.62
CA ARG A 165 7.83 -6.04 5.02
C ARG A 165 6.80 -5.83 6.09
N ARG A 166 7.17 -5.14 7.18
CA ARG A 166 6.25 -4.76 8.28
C ARG A 166 5.44 -5.94 8.87
N GLY A 167 6.03 -7.14 8.92
CA GLY A 167 5.37 -8.35 9.43
C GLY A 167 4.46 -9.07 8.44
N GLU A 168 4.35 -8.54 7.22
CA GLU A 168 3.61 -9.13 6.11
C GLU A 168 4.57 -9.80 5.13
N ILE A 169 4.23 -11.03 4.71
CA ILE A 169 4.88 -11.70 3.59
C ILE A 169 4.06 -11.47 2.33
N GLU A 170 4.72 -10.92 1.31
CA GLU A 170 4.21 -10.83 -0.05
C GLU A 170 4.92 -11.87 -0.92
N MET A 171 4.16 -12.78 -1.52
CA MET A 171 4.65 -13.72 -2.52
C MET A 171 4.10 -13.34 -3.89
N VAL A 172 4.99 -12.93 -4.79
CA VAL A 172 4.65 -12.64 -6.19
C VAL A 172 5.07 -13.83 -7.04
N THR A 173 4.15 -14.34 -7.84
CA THR A 173 4.40 -15.41 -8.80
C THR A 173 4.12 -14.94 -10.22
N ARG A 174 5.08 -15.10 -11.13
CA ARG A 174 4.92 -14.86 -12.56
C ARG A 174 5.01 -16.18 -13.33
N TYR A 175 4.15 -16.34 -14.33
CA TYR A 175 4.06 -17.56 -15.12
C TYR A 175 3.39 -17.27 -16.47
N GLU A 176 3.64 -18.11 -17.46
CA GLU A 176 2.95 -18.00 -18.76
C GLU A 176 1.50 -18.54 -18.66
N PRO A 177 0.54 -18.06 -19.47
CA PRO A 177 -0.84 -18.53 -19.44
C PRO A 177 -1.03 -20.07 -19.45
N PRO A 178 -0.23 -20.87 -20.18
CA PRO A 178 -0.33 -22.33 -20.15
C PRO A 178 -0.02 -22.98 -18.80
N ASP A 179 0.68 -22.28 -17.89
CA ASP A 179 1.14 -22.80 -16.59
C ASP A 179 0.21 -22.45 -15.43
N ALA A 180 -0.98 -21.93 -15.74
CA ALA A 180 -1.99 -21.55 -14.74
C ALA A 180 -2.41 -22.71 -13.83
N ASP A 181 -2.38 -23.95 -14.33
CA ASP A 181 -2.69 -25.15 -13.55
C ASP A 181 -1.60 -25.46 -12.51
N VAL A 182 -0.33 -25.22 -12.85
CA VAL A 182 0.82 -25.34 -11.92
C VAL A 182 0.66 -24.31 -10.79
N TYR A 183 0.33 -23.07 -11.14
CA TYR A 183 0.08 -22.02 -10.14
C TYR A 183 -1.11 -22.37 -9.24
N ALA A 184 -2.19 -22.91 -9.80
CA ALA A 184 -3.35 -23.35 -9.02
C ALA A 184 -3.00 -24.46 -8.01
N GLN A 185 -2.13 -25.41 -8.39
CA GLN A 185 -1.62 -26.44 -7.47
C GLN A 185 -0.79 -25.85 -6.34
N LEU A 186 0.06 -24.85 -6.63
CA LEU A 186 0.83 -24.13 -5.63
C LEU A 186 -0.09 -23.40 -4.64
N THR A 187 -1.06 -22.65 -5.14
CA THR A 187 -2.03 -21.91 -4.31
C THR A 187 -2.82 -22.86 -3.42
N LYS A 188 -3.24 -24.03 -3.93
CA LYS A 188 -3.90 -25.06 -3.13
C LYS A 188 -3.01 -25.56 -1.99
N LEU A 189 -1.76 -25.92 -2.28
CA LEU A 189 -0.80 -26.37 -1.26
C LEU A 189 -0.56 -25.31 -0.17
N LEU A 190 -0.47 -24.04 -0.58
CA LEU A 190 -0.32 -22.92 0.36
C LEU A 190 -1.57 -22.75 1.22
N ARG A 191 -2.77 -22.88 0.66
CA ARG A 191 -4.03 -22.82 1.41
C ARG A 191 -4.14 -23.98 2.41
N ASP A 192 -3.78 -25.19 2.00
CA ASP A 192 -3.84 -26.39 2.84
C ASP A 192 -2.89 -26.27 4.05
N LYS A 193 -1.73 -25.61 3.89
CA LYS A 193 -0.73 -25.44 4.97
C LYS A 193 -0.87 -24.15 5.77
N HIS A 194 -1.25 -23.05 5.13
CA HIS A 194 -1.16 -21.68 5.66
C HIS A 194 -2.46 -20.89 5.49
N GLY A 195 -3.60 -21.55 5.31
CA GLY A 195 -4.88 -20.89 5.04
C GLY A 195 -5.28 -19.84 6.09
N HIS A 196 -4.89 -20.01 7.36
CA HIS A 196 -5.17 -19.03 8.41
C HIS A 196 -4.27 -17.79 8.37
N GLN A 197 -3.11 -17.89 7.71
CA GLN A 197 -2.15 -16.79 7.57
C GLN A 197 -2.34 -16.03 6.27
N ILE A 198 -2.94 -16.66 5.24
CA ILE A 198 -3.27 -16.02 3.97
C ILE A 198 -4.48 -15.11 4.16
N TYR A 199 -4.31 -13.82 3.92
CA TYR A 199 -5.42 -12.85 3.99
C TYR A 199 -5.82 -12.31 2.61
N SER A 200 -4.98 -12.50 1.58
CA SER A 200 -5.29 -12.14 0.19
C SER A 200 -4.60 -13.08 -0.80
N GLU A 201 -5.35 -13.52 -1.81
CA GLU A 201 -4.85 -14.27 -2.98
C GLU A 201 -4.92 -13.44 -4.28
N ASP A 202 -5.56 -12.27 -4.24
CA ASP A 202 -5.73 -11.34 -5.35
C ASP A 202 -4.74 -10.16 -5.31
N GLY A 203 -3.83 -10.15 -4.32
CA GLY A 203 -2.87 -9.08 -4.08
C GLY A 203 -3.41 -7.87 -3.33
N SER A 204 -4.70 -7.86 -2.94
CA SER A 204 -5.31 -6.84 -2.06
C SER A 204 -4.46 -6.61 -0.81
N GLN A 205 -4.11 -5.36 -0.51
CA GLN A 205 -3.40 -5.03 0.72
C GLN A 205 -4.32 -5.14 1.93
N VAL A 206 -3.76 -5.25 3.14
CA VAL A 206 -4.55 -5.26 4.39
C VAL A 206 -5.51 -4.07 4.47
N ASP A 207 -5.10 -2.91 3.95
CA ASP A 207 -5.92 -1.70 3.93
C ASP A 207 -7.13 -1.83 3.00
N ASP A 208 -7.00 -2.55 1.88
CA ASP A 208 -8.11 -2.86 0.97
C ASP A 208 -9.11 -3.83 1.61
N VAL A 209 -8.58 -4.86 2.27
CA VAL A 209 -9.39 -5.89 2.94
C VAL A 209 -10.17 -5.28 4.10
N VAL A 210 -9.51 -4.49 4.96
CA VAL A 210 -10.17 -3.81 6.10
C VAL A 210 -11.25 -2.85 5.62
N ALA A 211 -10.97 -2.00 4.63
CA ALA A 211 -11.96 -1.06 4.09
C ALA A 211 -13.18 -1.79 3.52
N ARG A 212 -12.97 -2.91 2.80
CA ARG A 212 -14.05 -3.75 2.26
C ARG A 212 -14.87 -4.41 3.36
N MET A 213 -14.22 -4.90 4.41
CA MET A 213 -14.91 -5.52 5.57
C MET A 213 -15.70 -4.50 6.40
N LEU A 214 -15.29 -3.24 6.38
CA LEU A 214 -16.01 -2.13 7.03
C LEU A 214 -17.12 -1.54 6.16
N ALA A 215 -17.36 -2.03 4.93
CA ALA A 215 -18.43 -1.52 4.10
C ALA A 215 -19.78 -1.58 4.83
N GLY A 216 -20.45 -0.42 4.96
CA GLY A 216 -21.71 -0.29 5.70
C GLY A 216 -21.57 -0.28 7.23
N ARG A 217 -20.35 -0.20 7.76
CA ARG A 217 -20.03 -0.10 9.19
C ARG A 217 -19.04 1.03 9.45
N ARG A 218 -19.07 1.57 10.65
CA ARG A 218 -18.14 2.61 11.09
C ARG A 218 -17.16 2.06 12.13
N ILE A 219 -15.89 2.41 11.98
CA ILE A 219 -14.82 2.09 12.93
C ILE A 219 -14.40 3.33 13.73
N ALA A 220 -14.21 3.17 15.03
CA ALA A 220 -13.55 4.13 15.90
C ALA A 220 -12.19 3.61 16.40
N THR A 221 -11.29 4.52 16.75
CA THR A 221 -9.97 4.14 17.28
C THR A 221 -9.69 4.78 18.65
N ALA A 222 -9.00 4.06 19.51
CA ALA A 222 -8.40 4.59 20.75
C ALA A 222 -6.91 4.22 20.80
N GLU A 223 -6.04 5.21 20.66
CA GLU A 223 -4.61 5.00 20.46
C GLU A 223 -3.80 5.58 21.62
N SER A 224 -2.97 4.76 22.26
CA SER A 224 -1.93 5.22 23.18
C SER A 224 -0.59 5.22 22.46
N CYS A 225 0.16 4.11 22.50
CA CYS A 225 1.54 4.05 21.98
C CYS A 225 1.68 4.26 20.46
N THR A 226 0.61 4.11 19.69
CA THR A 226 0.60 4.40 18.25
C THR A 226 0.28 5.85 17.92
N ALA A 227 -0.19 6.64 18.89
CA ALA A 227 -0.37 8.09 18.79
C ALA A 227 -1.07 8.59 17.51
N GLY A 228 -2.06 7.85 17.01
CA GLY A 228 -2.84 8.23 15.83
C GLY A 228 -2.43 7.54 14.52
N LEU A 229 -1.40 6.67 14.53
CA LEU A 229 -0.93 5.98 13.33
C LEU A 229 -1.97 5.05 12.71
N LEU A 230 -2.83 4.40 13.51
CA LEU A 230 -3.91 3.57 12.96
C LEU A 230 -4.96 4.47 12.30
N SER A 231 -5.35 5.55 12.97
CA SER A 231 -6.31 6.53 12.44
C SER A 231 -5.80 7.11 11.12
N ALA A 232 -4.55 7.58 11.09
CA ALA A 232 -3.90 8.11 9.90
C ALA A 232 -3.92 7.11 8.75
N ARG A 233 -3.60 5.83 9.02
CA ARG A 233 -3.60 4.76 8.02
C ARG A 233 -5.00 4.47 7.46
N LEU A 234 -6.02 4.46 8.32
CA LEU A 234 -7.42 4.27 7.88
C LEU A 234 -7.90 5.44 7.02
N THR A 235 -7.43 6.66 7.30
CA THR A 235 -7.82 7.90 6.59
C THR A 235 -6.96 8.26 5.37
N ASP A 236 -5.85 7.54 5.14
CA ASP A 236 -4.99 7.75 3.95
C ASP A 236 -5.72 7.37 2.65
N ARG A 237 -6.75 6.51 2.76
CA ARG A 237 -7.56 6.06 1.64
C ARG A 237 -8.66 7.07 1.30
N PRO A 238 -8.81 7.49 0.03
CA PRO A 238 -9.97 8.23 -0.41
C PRO A 238 -11.28 7.49 -0.08
N GLY A 239 -12.30 8.23 0.39
CA GLY A 239 -13.58 7.66 0.83
C GLY A 239 -13.60 7.18 2.29
N SER A 240 -12.51 7.36 3.05
CA SER A 240 -12.47 6.95 4.46
C SER A 240 -13.53 7.59 5.36
N SER A 241 -14.09 8.73 4.96
CA SER A 241 -15.21 9.38 5.65
C SER A 241 -16.44 8.47 5.80
N ASP A 242 -16.60 7.49 4.92
CA ASP A 242 -17.77 6.62 4.89
C ASP A 242 -17.71 5.55 5.98
N TYR A 243 -16.51 5.17 6.42
CA TYR A 243 -16.31 4.10 7.41
C TYR A 243 -15.50 4.51 8.64
N VAL A 244 -14.82 5.66 8.68
CA VAL A 244 -14.11 6.12 9.88
C VAL A 244 -15.02 7.05 10.68
N ALA A 245 -15.39 6.63 11.90
CA ALA A 245 -16.20 7.44 12.80
C ALA A 245 -15.41 8.56 13.47
N GLY A 246 -14.15 8.29 13.79
CA GLY A 246 -13.27 9.17 14.54
C GLY A 246 -12.25 8.37 15.35
N GLY A 247 -11.33 9.09 16.01
CA GLY A 247 -10.29 8.48 16.82
C GLY A 247 -9.90 9.36 18.00
N LEU A 248 -9.49 8.73 19.10
CA LEU A 248 -8.94 9.40 20.27
C LEU A 248 -7.49 8.96 20.49
N VAL A 249 -6.59 9.93 20.64
CA VAL A 249 -5.23 9.68 21.13
C VAL A 249 -5.22 9.89 22.65
N VAL A 250 -5.14 8.80 23.41
CA VAL A 250 -5.21 8.77 24.89
C VAL A 250 -3.89 8.34 25.50
N TYR A 251 -2.87 9.18 25.31
CA TYR A 251 -1.49 8.84 25.65
C TYR A 251 -1.25 8.70 27.16
N SER A 252 -1.91 9.51 27.99
CA SER A 252 -1.82 9.48 29.46
C SER A 252 -2.96 8.67 30.09
N ASP A 253 -2.79 8.29 31.35
CA ASP A 253 -3.82 7.60 32.13
C ASP A 253 -5.00 8.53 32.47
N ASP A 254 -4.73 9.82 32.66
CA ASP A 254 -5.75 10.85 32.81
C ASP A 254 -6.60 10.96 31.54
N ALA A 255 -5.97 11.00 30.35
CA ALA A 255 -6.71 11.04 29.09
C ALA A 255 -7.55 9.77 28.87
N LYS A 256 -7.04 8.59 29.26
CA LYS A 256 -7.81 7.34 29.26
C LYS A 256 -9.06 7.44 30.15
N THR A 257 -8.94 8.07 31.32
CA THR A 257 -10.04 8.25 32.26
C THR A 257 -11.05 9.30 31.76
N GLU A 258 -10.59 10.50 31.43
CA GLU A 258 -11.42 11.64 31.06
C GLU A 258 -12.11 11.46 29.71
N LEU A 259 -11.37 11.01 28.69
CA LEU A 259 -11.87 10.95 27.32
C LEU A 259 -12.59 9.64 27.01
N LEU A 260 -12.17 8.51 27.59
CA LEU A 260 -12.78 7.20 27.32
C LEU A 260 -13.66 6.69 28.47
N GLY A 261 -13.69 7.35 29.62
CA GLY A 261 -14.51 6.95 30.76
C GLY A 261 -14.00 5.70 31.47
N ILE A 262 -12.70 5.39 31.35
CA ILE A 262 -12.11 4.21 31.99
C ILE A 262 -11.96 4.46 33.48
N ASP A 263 -12.39 3.52 34.32
CA ASP A 263 -12.19 3.61 35.77
C ASP A 263 -10.69 3.60 36.10
N ALA A 264 -10.22 4.64 36.79
CA ALA A 264 -8.85 4.75 37.25
C ALA A 264 -8.43 3.56 38.15
N ALA A 265 -9.36 2.90 38.84
CA ALA A 265 -9.09 1.68 39.58
C ALA A 265 -8.65 0.51 38.68
N LEU A 266 -9.20 0.40 37.47
CA LEU A 266 -8.81 -0.61 36.49
C LEU A 266 -7.36 -0.42 36.05
N ILE A 267 -6.96 0.83 35.78
CA ILE A 267 -5.60 1.20 35.41
C ILE A 267 -4.63 0.94 36.57
N ARG A 268 -4.98 1.32 37.81
CA ARG A 268 -4.13 1.04 38.99
C ARG A 268 -3.92 -0.46 39.22
N THR A 269 -4.94 -1.27 38.96
CA THR A 269 -4.91 -2.72 39.24
C THR A 269 -4.13 -3.50 38.17
N HIS A 270 -4.38 -3.21 36.88
CA HIS A 270 -3.82 -4.00 35.77
C HIS A 270 -2.65 -3.31 35.04
N GLY A 271 -2.49 -2.00 35.28
CA GLY A 271 -1.60 -1.12 34.54
C GLY A 271 -2.17 -0.69 33.19
N ALA A 272 -1.75 0.49 32.71
CA ALA A 272 -2.21 1.08 31.45
C ALA A 272 -1.94 0.21 30.20
N VAL A 273 -0.90 -0.63 30.26
CA VAL A 273 -0.56 -1.63 29.25
C VAL A 273 -1.04 -2.99 29.75
N SER A 274 -2.31 -3.29 29.50
CA SER A 274 -2.98 -4.54 29.85
C SER A 274 -4.20 -4.77 28.96
N GLU A 275 -4.59 -6.04 28.81
CA GLU A 275 -5.78 -6.41 28.03
C GLU A 275 -7.07 -5.79 28.58
N PRO A 276 -7.35 -5.77 29.91
CA PRO A 276 -8.56 -5.13 30.44
C PRO A 276 -8.63 -3.63 30.12
N VAL A 277 -7.50 -2.91 30.17
CA VAL A 277 -7.46 -1.49 29.81
C VAL A 277 -7.67 -1.31 28.31
N ALA A 278 -7.09 -2.17 27.46
CA ALA A 278 -7.33 -2.13 26.01
C ALA A 278 -8.81 -2.37 25.66
N GLN A 279 -9.46 -3.33 26.31
CA GLN A 279 -10.90 -3.58 26.15
C GLN A 279 -11.74 -2.37 26.57
N ALA A 280 -11.44 -1.78 27.73
CA ALA A 280 -12.11 -0.58 28.21
C ALA A 280 -11.90 0.63 27.27
N MET A 281 -10.69 0.77 26.70
CA MET A 281 -10.41 1.79 25.68
C MET A 281 -11.27 1.61 24.44
N ALA A 282 -11.40 0.38 23.93
CA ALA A 282 -12.19 0.09 22.74
C ALA A 282 -13.69 0.31 22.99
N ALA A 283 -14.20 -0.12 24.16
CA ALA A 283 -15.58 0.13 24.57
C ALA A 283 -15.89 1.64 24.73
N GLY A 284 -14.97 2.40 25.33
CA GLY A 284 -15.10 3.86 25.43
C GLY A 284 -15.14 4.52 24.05
N ALA A 285 -14.31 4.09 23.11
CA ALA A 285 -14.30 4.61 21.74
C ALA A 285 -15.60 4.29 20.99
N LEU A 286 -16.12 3.07 21.11
CA LEU A 286 -17.43 2.69 20.57
C LEU A 286 -18.53 3.64 21.03
N GLN A 287 -18.62 3.88 22.34
CA GLN A 287 -19.65 4.73 22.94
C GLN A 287 -19.50 6.20 22.52
N ARG A 288 -18.28 6.73 22.53
CA ARG A 288 -18.01 8.15 22.21
C ARG A 288 -18.36 8.51 20.78
N PHE A 289 -18.07 7.61 19.83
CA PHE A 289 -18.25 7.88 18.40
C PHE A 289 -19.51 7.26 17.80
N GLY A 290 -20.27 6.47 18.57
CA GLY A 290 -21.45 5.75 18.06
C GLY A 290 -21.09 4.83 16.88
N ALA A 291 -19.91 4.21 16.94
CA ALA A 291 -19.38 3.36 15.88
C ALA A 291 -19.89 1.91 15.99
N ASP A 292 -19.80 1.15 14.89
CA ASP A 292 -20.15 -0.27 14.87
C ASP A 292 -19.00 -1.17 15.37
N THR A 293 -17.78 -0.67 15.30
CA THR A 293 -16.56 -1.36 15.69
C THR A 293 -15.55 -0.37 16.25
N ALA A 294 -14.71 -0.80 17.19
CA ALA A 294 -13.56 -0.02 17.61
C ALA A 294 -12.32 -0.88 17.81
N VAL A 295 -11.17 -0.24 17.61
CA VAL A 295 -9.86 -0.84 17.86
C VAL A 295 -9.11 0.04 18.86
N ALA A 296 -8.58 -0.58 19.91
CA ALA A 296 -7.74 0.08 20.88
C ALA A 296 -6.32 -0.48 20.89
N ILE A 297 -5.34 0.42 21.00
CA ILE A 297 -3.93 0.07 21.05
C ILE A 297 -3.27 0.71 22.26
N THR A 298 -2.77 -0.13 23.18
CA THR A 298 -1.94 0.27 24.32
C THR A 298 -0.71 -0.64 24.42
N GLY A 299 0.45 -0.07 24.75
CA GLY A 299 1.73 -0.76 24.59
C GLY A 299 2.91 0.08 25.05
N ILE A 300 4.08 -0.56 25.11
CA ILE A 300 5.35 0.08 25.40
C ILE A 300 6.17 0.12 24.11
N ALA A 301 6.16 1.28 23.43
CA ALA A 301 6.87 1.46 22.16
C ALA A 301 8.40 1.39 22.29
N GLY A 302 8.96 1.73 23.45
CA GLY A 302 10.41 1.74 23.71
C GLY A 302 11.13 3.02 23.29
N PRO A 303 12.47 3.10 23.48
CA PRO A 303 13.34 2.05 24.05
C PRO A 303 13.30 1.96 25.59
N GLY A 304 12.68 2.91 26.28
CA GLY A 304 12.49 2.90 27.74
C GLY A 304 11.13 2.33 28.18
N GLY A 305 10.90 2.25 29.49
CA GLY A 305 9.57 1.95 30.07
C GLY A 305 9.20 0.48 30.17
N GLY A 306 10.05 -0.44 29.71
CA GLY A 306 9.86 -1.88 29.90
C GLY A 306 10.39 -2.37 31.25
N THR A 307 9.76 -3.42 31.80
CA THR A 307 10.22 -4.19 32.97
C THR A 307 10.54 -5.63 32.57
N ARG A 308 11.14 -6.42 33.47
CA ARG A 308 11.36 -7.87 33.21
C ARG A 308 10.05 -8.61 32.93
N GLU A 309 8.95 -8.18 33.55
CA GLU A 309 7.61 -8.75 33.40
C GLU A 309 6.86 -8.17 32.18
N LYS A 310 7.12 -6.90 31.83
CA LYS A 310 6.56 -6.19 30.68
C LYS A 310 7.68 -5.57 29.82
N PRO A 311 8.42 -6.38 29.03
CA PRO A 311 9.56 -5.91 28.27
C PRO A 311 9.21 -4.80 27.25
N VAL A 312 10.22 -4.05 26.83
CA VAL A 312 10.15 -3.10 25.71
C VAL A 312 9.75 -3.86 24.43
N GLU A 313 9.10 -3.19 23.47
CA GLU A 313 8.48 -3.82 22.27
C GLU A 313 7.26 -4.71 22.58
N ARG A 314 6.76 -4.70 23.82
CA ARG A 314 5.48 -5.31 24.19
C ARG A 314 4.34 -4.32 23.96
N CYS A 315 3.60 -4.51 22.88
CA CYS A 315 2.19 -4.11 22.88
C CYS A 315 1.42 -5.06 23.81
N ALA A 316 0.52 -4.54 24.66
CA ALA A 316 -0.61 -5.39 25.03
C ALA A 316 -1.34 -5.64 23.71
N SER A 317 -1.69 -6.89 23.41
CA SER A 317 -2.30 -7.27 22.14
C SER A 317 -3.36 -6.23 21.72
N PRO A 318 -3.32 -5.69 20.49
CA PRO A 318 -4.33 -4.74 20.05
C PRO A 318 -5.71 -5.39 20.26
N CYS A 319 -6.58 -4.69 20.97
CA CYS A 319 -7.88 -5.23 21.35
C CYS A 319 -8.95 -4.61 20.44
N CYS A 320 -9.73 -5.46 19.80
CA CYS A 320 -10.84 -5.07 18.93
C CYS A 320 -12.16 -5.37 19.66
N SER A 321 -13.09 -4.42 19.67
CA SER A 321 -14.45 -4.60 20.20
C SER A 321 -15.48 -4.23 19.14
N THR A 322 -16.56 -5.00 19.02
CA THR A 322 -17.67 -4.79 18.06
C THR A 322 -19.00 -4.66 18.80
N THR A 323 -19.93 -3.80 18.34
CA THR A 323 -21.25 -3.60 18.99
C THR A 323 -22.29 -4.70 18.74
N ALA A 324 -21.99 -5.71 17.93
CA ALA A 324 -22.94 -6.80 17.65
C ALA A 324 -23.00 -7.85 18.78
N ALA A 325 -23.81 -7.57 19.83
CA ALA A 325 -24.39 -8.48 20.84
C ALA A 325 -23.43 -9.37 21.68
N PRO A 326 -23.79 -9.79 22.92
CA PRO A 326 -22.84 -10.35 23.87
C PRO A 326 -22.53 -11.81 23.52
N SER A 327 -21.45 -12.01 22.77
CA SER A 327 -20.70 -13.26 22.76
C SER A 327 -19.23 -12.90 22.98
N PRO A 328 -18.58 -13.39 24.05
CA PRO A 328 -17.16 -13.20 24.21
C PRO A 328 -16.47 -14.12 23.19
N ALA A 329 -16.29 -13.64 21.96
CA ALA A 329 -15.29 -14.23 21.08
C ALA A 329 -13.93 -13.90 21.68
N ARG A 330 -13.40 -14.80 22.52
CA ARG A 330 -12.00 -14.76 22.92
C ARG A 330 -11.17 -14.82 21.63
N CYS A 331 -10.38 -13.78 21.35
CA CYS A 331 -9.20 -13.96 20.52
C CYS A 331 -8.26 -14.90 21.29
N GLY A 332 -8.41 -16.20 21.08
CA GLY A 332 -7.61 -17.22 21.75
C GLY A 332 -6.16 -17.14 21.31
N CYS A 333 -5.30 -16.51 22.10
CA CYS A 333 -3.90 -16.88 22.14
C CYS A 333 -3.80 -18.22 22.89
N PRO A 334 -3.17 -19.28 22.34
CA PRO A 334 -2.94 -20.49 23.11
C PRO A 334 -2.08 -20.15 24.34
N GLU A 335 -2.50 -20.63 25.51
CA GLU A 335 -1.73 -20.50 26.76
C GLU A 335 -0.33 -21.10 26.56
N THR A 336 0.70 -20.27 26.60
CA THR A 336 2.08 -20.74 26.59
C THR A 336 2.50 -21.10 28.02
N GLY A 337 2.58 -22.40 28.29
CA GLY A 337 3.27 -22.94 29.46
C GLY A 337 4.76 -22.54 29.50
N PRO A 338 5.45 -22.75 30.63
CA PRO A 338 6.76 -22.14 30.86
C PRO A 338 7.85 -22.88 30.08
N THR A 339 8.45 -22.26 29.06
CA THR A 339 9.74 -22.73 28.52
C THR A 339 10.59 -21.63 27.90
N SER A 340 11.83 -21.59 28.42
CA SER A 340 13.13 -21.17 27.88
C SER A 340 13.22 -19.97 26.92
N ALA A 341 14.05 -19.01 27.33
CA ALA A 341 14.55 -17.88 26.55
C ALA A 341 15.13 -18.29 25.18
N ASN A 342 15.01 -17.37 24.22
CA ASN A 342 15.65 -17.34 22.88
C ASN A 342 14.91 -17.90 21.66
N VAL A 343 13.59 -17.73 21.54
CA VAL A 343 12.95 -17.72 20.20
C VAL A 343 11.91 -16.61 20.09
N ARG A 344 12.21 -15.55 19.32
CA ARG A 344 11.21 -14.52 18.93
C ARG A 344 10.26 -15.16 17.91
N ARG A 345 9.00 -15.43 18.30
CA ARG A 345 7.93 -15.85 17.38
C ARG A 345 7.14 -14.61 16.92
N PRO A 346 6.72 -14.51 15.64
CA PRO A 346 5.73 -13.54 15.21
C PRO A 346 4.37 -13.90 15.82
N TRP A 347 3.69 -12.91 16.40
CA TRP A 347 2.41 -13.10 17.09
C TRP A 347 1.25 -13.14 16.08
N PRO A 348 0.33 -14.12 16.15
CA PRO A 348 -0.87 -14.12 15.32
C PRO A 348 -1.95 -13.24 15.96
N CYS A 349 -2.37 -12.18 15.28
CA CYS A 349 -3.66 -11.54 15.51
C CYS A 349 -4.69 -12.26 14.62
N THR A 350 -5.33 -13.32 15.11
CA THR A 350 -6.48 -13.92 14.43
C THR A 350 -7.76 -13.25 14.91
N CYS A 351 -8.37 -12.41 14.07
CA CYS A 351 -9.80 -12.11 14.17
C CYS A 351 -10.57 -13.39 13.82
N CYS A 352 -11.30 -13.96 14.77
CA CYS A 352 -12.24 -15.04 14.46
C CYS A 352 -13.38 -14.47 13.60
N ALA A 353 -13.44 -14.86 12.34
CA ALA A 353 -14.70 -14.90 11.63
C ALA A 353 -15.47 -16.14 12.14
N ALA A 354 -16.71 -15.96 12.58
CA ALA A 354 -17.62 -17.08 12.80
C ALA A 354 -18.01 -17.68 11.43
N PRO A 355 -18.31 -18.99 11.34
CA PRO A 355 -18.53 -19.73 10.08
C PRO A 355 -19.70 -19.22 9.25
#